data_AF-A0A4P9WXN0-F1
#
_entry.id   AF-A0A4P9WXN0-F1
#
_cell.length_a   1.000
_cell.length_b   1.000
_cell.length_c   1.000
_cell.angle_alpha   90.00
_cell.angle_beta   90.00
_cell.angle_gamma   90.00
#
_symmetry.space_group_name_H-M   'P 1'
#
loop_
_entity.id
_entity.type
_entity.pdbx_description
1 polymer ?
#
loop_
_entity_poly.entity_id
_entity_poly.type
_entity_poly.pdbx_seq_one_letter_code
_entity_poly.pdbx_strand_id
1 'polypeptide(L)'
;MTSATLADRKAAVVAEISKTGTYVQTLAELTFGCRVAWRNAPRCIYRVQWTRLRVLDCRHVQTSHDVYLSVLTHLRQACTSEGIISSLVSVFPPRSPGAKGYWRIWNAQLIRYAGYTNADGSILGDPYGVIFTQQAMEMGWTPPNPRGPFDILPLIVQDPHGEVTCLFIREVNITHFAYPKLAEANLKWYAIPAISNMGFDIGGIQYCCTPFNGWYMETEITRNFLDRQRYNLIEKLSDILEIERNDQELWKDQVQLILNQAVLWSFAQSRTSIVGHHAASDSFMVFFNQEMEQRGHCPADWVWIVPPAGSGVTTVFHQEMLSYFLKPMI
;
A
#
# COMPACT_ATOMS: atom_id res chain seq x y z
N MET A 1 32.95 -25.69 3.65
CA MET A 1 32.78 -24.33 4.23
C MET A 1 31.87 -24.47 5.42
N THR A 2 32.40 -24.38 6.65
CA THR A 2 31.61 -24.44 7.87
C THR A 2 30.64 -23.25 7.90
N SER A 3 29.35 -23.51 8.07
CA SER A 3 28.37 -22.43 8.24
C SER A 3 28.72 -21.63 9.49
N ALA A 4 28.89 -20.31 9.36
CA ALA A 4 29.13 -19.43 10.51
C ALA A 4 28.06 -19.68 11.59
N THR A 5 28.50 -19.80 12.84
CA THR A 5 27.59 -20.03 13.97
C THR A 5 26.90 -18.74 14.39
N LEU A 6 25.83 -18.84 15.20
CA LEU A 6 25.19 -17.67 15.82
C LEU A 6 26.19 -16.83 16.64
N ALA A 7 27.14 -17.50 17.31
CA ALA A 7 28.17 -16.82 18.10
C ALA A 7 29.10 -16.00 17.20
N ASP A 8 29.52 -16.55 16.07
CA ASP A 8 30.36 -15.85 15.09
C ASP A 8 29.63 -14.62 14.52
N ARG A 9 28.35 -14.76 14.16
CA ARG A 9 27.58 -13.62 13.63
C ARG A 9 27.40 -12.52 14.68
N LYS A 10 27.13 -12.86 15.95
CA LYS A 10 27.04 -11.88 17.04
C LYS A 10 28.36 -11.13 17.23
N ALA A 11 29.48 -11.84 17.27
CA ALA A 11 30.80 -11.24 17.41
C ALA A 11 31.12 -10.28 16.24
N ALA A 12 30.81 -10.70 15.01
CA ALA A 12 31.00 -9.86 13.82
C ALA A 12 30.17 -8.57 13.86
N VAL A 13 28.88 -8.66 14.25
CA VAL A 13 28.00 -7.48 14.38
C VAL A 13 28.51 -6.52 15.45
N VAL A 14 28.92 -7.02 16.63
CA VAL A 14 29.46 -6.18 17.71
C VAL A 14 30.74 -5.47 17.27
N ALA A 15 31.64 -6.18 16.57
CA ALA A 15 32.86 -5.59 16.03
C ALA A 15 32.57 -4.50 14.98
N GLU A 16 31.61 -4.73 14.08
CA GLU A 16 31.22 -3.77 13.04
C GLU A 16 30.59 -2.51 13.64
N ILE A 17 29.70 -2.66 14.63
CA ILE A 17 29.10 -1.54 15.37
C ILE A 17 30.19 -0.73 16.08
N SER A 18 31.12 -1.39 16.76
CA SER A 18 32.20 -0.72 17.48
C SER A 18 33.11 0.08 16.55
N LYS A 19 33.31 -0.39 15.31
CA LYS A 19 34.18 0.25 14.32
C LYS A 19 33.49 1.35 13.51
N THR A 20 32.22 1.18 13.17
CA THR A 20 31.52 2.01 12.18
C THR A 20 30.30 2.76 12.72
N GLY A 21 29.88 2.45 13.95
CA GLY A 21 28.65 2.96 14.56
C GLY A 21 27.37 2.28 14.05
N THR A 22 27.47 1.28 13.17
CA THR A 22 26.33 0.51 12.62
C THR A 22 26.77 -0.89 12.20
N TYR A 23 25.88 -1.68 11.59
CA TYR A 23 26.21 -2.95 10.95
C TYR A 23 25.37 -3.19 9.71
N VAL A 24 25.85 -4.06 8.82
CA VAL A 24 25.12 -4.45 7.61
C VAL A 24 24.49 -5.83 7.81
N GLN A 25 23.17 -5.90 7.62
CA GLN A 25 22.43 -7.16 7.60
C GLN A 25 22.75 -7.97 6.35
N THR A 26 22.86 -9.29 6.48
CA THR A 26 22.86 -10.19 5.32
C THR A 26 21.50 -10.15 4.61
N LEU A 27 21.43 -10.61 3.35
CA LEU A 27 20.15 -10.72 2.64
C LEU A 27 19.15 -11.64 3.37
N ALA A 28 19.64 -12.70 4.01
CA ALA A 28 18.81 -13.62 4.78
C ALA A 28 18.20 -12.93 6.02
N GLU A 29 19.01 -12.17 6.76
CA GLU A 29 18.54 -11.38 7.92
C GLU A 29 17.55 -10.30 7.50
N LEU A 30 17.83 -9.59 6.41
CA LEU A 30 16.92 -8.58 5.86
C LEU A 30 15.58 -9.20 5.44
N THR A 31 15.63 -10.35 4.75
CA THR A 31 14.43 -11.05 4.29
C THR A 31 13.57 -11.52 5.45
N PHE A 32 14.21 -12.14 6.45
CA PHE A 32 13.55 -12.54 7.69
C PHE A 32 12.94 -11.32 8.39
N GLY A 33 13.70 -10.24 8.54
CA GLY A 33 13.27 -9.01 9.18
C GLY A 33 12.04 -8.38 8.53
N CYS A 34 12.02 -8.25 7.20
CA CYS A 34 10.87 -7.71 6.47
C CYS A 34 9.62 -8.57 6.65
N ARG A 35 9.78 -9.90 6.57
CA ARG A 35 8.67 -10.86 6.76
C ARG A 35 8.09 -10.78 8.17
N VAL A 36 8.94 -10.74 9.18
CA VAL A 36 8.49 -10.65 10.58
C VAL A 36 7.89 -9.27 10.89
N ALA A 37 8.43 -8.19 10.31
CA ALA A 37 7.84 -6.86 10.43
C ALA A 37 6.41 -6.82 9.89
N TRP A 38 6.16 -7.43 8.73
CA TRP A 38 4.79 -7.55 8.20
C TRP A 38 3.91 -8.44 9.08
N ARG A 39 4.43 -9.59 9.57
CA ARG A 39 3.74 -10.46 10.53
C ARG A 39 3.31 -9.69 11.79
N ASN A 40 4.12 -8.74 12.23
CA ASN A 40 3.90 -7.92 13.42
C ASN A 40 3.01 -6.69 13.17
N ALA A 41 2.63 -6.37 11.93
CA ALA A 41 1.89 -5.15 11.60
C ALA A 41 0.42 -5.22 12.07
N PRO A 42 0.02 -4.55 13.17
CA PRO A 42 -1.27 -4.80 13.82
C PRO A 42 -2.47 -4.36 12.97
N ARG A 43 -2.24 -3.46 12.02
CA ARG A 43 -3.26 -2.86 11.14
C ARG A 43 -3.46 -3.60 9.82
N CYS A 44 -2.78 -4.73 9.61
CA CYS A 44 -2.83 -5.44 8.34
C CYS A 44 -3.67 -6.72 8.44
N ILE A 45 -4.75 -6.80 7.67
CA ILE A 45 -5.61 -8.00 7.58
C ILE A 45 -4.96 -9.13 6.75
N TYR A 46 -4.00 -8.81 5.87
CA TYR A 46 -3.38 -9.75 4.93
C TYR A 46 -2.26 -10.64 5.50
N ARG A 47 -2.08 -10.63 6.82
CA ARG A 47 -0.88 -11.21 7.45
C ARG A 47 -0.72 -12.71 7.28
N VAL A 48 -1.76 -13.46 6.90
CA VAL A 48 -1.62 -14.87 6.50
C VAL A 48 -0.56 -15.09 5.40
N GLN A 49 -0.28 -14.06 4.59
CA GLN A 49 0.68 -14.10 3.48
C GLN A 49 2.13 -13.73 3.89
N TRP A 50 2.40 -13.46 5.17
CA TRP A 50 3.67 -12.87 5.62
C TRP A 50 4.92 -13.64 5.18
N THR A 51 4.85 -14.98 5.11
CA THR A 51 5.96 -15.84 4.66
C THR A 51 6.24 -15.76 3.17
N ARG A 52 5.27 -15.31 2.37
CA ARG A 52 5.35 -15.23 0.91
C ARG A 52 5.88 -13.89 0.41
N LEU A 53 6.16 -12.94 1.32
CA LEU A 53 6.77 -11.67 0.95
C LEU A 53 8.10 -11.90 0.22
N ARG A 54 8.18 -11.37 -1.01
CA ARG A 54 9.40 -11.30 -1.80
C ARG A 54 10.12 -10.00 -1.48
N VAL A 55 11.41 -10.08 -1.23
CA VAL A 55 12.24 -8.94 -0.86
C VAL A 55 13.21 -8.65 -2.00
N LEU A 56 13.08 -7.47 -2.60
CA LEU A 56 14.01 -6.95 -3.59
C LEU A 56 15.08 -6.13 -2.86
N ASP A 57 16.33 -6.60 -2.91
CA ASP A 57 17.46 -5.92 -2.27
C ASP A 57 17.97 -4.77 -3.14
N CYS A 58 17.51 -3.57 -2.82
CA CYS A 58 17.89 -2.33 -3.50
C CYS A 58 18.91 -1.52 -2.69
N ARG A 59 19.61 -2.12 -1.72
CA ARG A 59 20.58 -1.40 -0.86
C ARG A 59 21.85 -0.95 -1.58
N HIS A 60 21.97 -1.27 -2.87
CA HIS A 60 23.08 -0.91 -3.74
C HIS A 60 22.85 0.37 -4.55
N VAL A 61 21.64 0.94 -4.54
CA VAL A 61 21.34 2.16 -5.34
C VAL A 61 22.15 3.36 -4.87
N GLN A 62 22.48 4.25 -5.80
CA GLN A 62 23.31 5.44 -5.54
C GLN A 62 22.64 6.74 -5.96
N THR A 63 21.69 6.70 -6.90
CA THR A 63 21.02 7.87 -7.46
C THR A 63 19.50 7.77 -7.37
N SER A 64 18.80 8.91 -7.41
CA SER A 64 17.33 8.95 -7.52
C SER A 64 16.82 8.23 -8.77
N HIS A 65 17.64 8.18 -9.84
CA HIS A 65 17.32 7.42 -11.05
C HIS A 65 17.35 5.90 -10.80
N ASP A 66 18.33 5.40 -10.05
CA ASP A 66 18.39 3.97 -9.65
C ASP A 66 17.17 3.57 -8.81
N VAL A 67 16.72 4.45 -7.92
CA VAL A 67 15.49 4.26 -7.14
C VAL A 67 14.29 4.13 -8.07
N TYR A 68 14.16 5.02 -9.06
CA TYR A 68 13.08 4.95 -10.04
C TYR A 68 13.12 3.68 -10.89
N LEU A 69 14.28 3.28 -11.40
CA LEU A 69 14.42 2.01 -12.14
C LEU A 69 14.06 0.80 -11.26
N SER A 70 14.43 0.84 -9.98
CA SER A 70 14.05 -0.17 -9.00
C SER A 70 12.54 -0.20 -8.73
N VAL A 71 11.88 0.97 -8.69
CA VAL A 71 10.42 1.10 -8.56
C VAL A 71 9.70 0.55 -9.80
N LEU A 72 10.17 0.86 -11.02
CA LEU A 72 9.61 0.28 -12.24
C LEU A 72 9.76 -1.25 -12.26
N THR A 73 10.91 -1.74 -11.80
CA THR A 73 11.16 -3.18 -11.67
C THR A 73 10.23 -3.80 -10.63
N HIS A 74 10.02 -3.14 -9.49
CA HIS A 74 9.06 -3.57 -8.47
C HIS A 74 7.65 -3.70 -9.05
N LEU A 75 7.13 -2.66 -9.69
CA LEU A 75 5.78 -2.66 -10.27
C LEU A 75 5.62 -3.74 -11.35
N ARG A 76 6.63 -3.93 -12.20
CA ARG A 76 6.64 -4.99 -13.21
C ARG A 76 6.66 -6.40 -12.59
N GLN A 77 7.39 -6.60 -11.50
CA GLN A 77 7.49 -7.91 -10.83
C GLN A 77 6.32 -8.19 -9.88
N ALA A 78 5.58 -7.16 -9.48
CA ALA A 78 4.45 -7.27 -8.57
C ALA A 78 3.24 -7.91 -9.22
N CYS A 79 3.04 -7.75 -10.54
CA CYS A 79 1.92 -8.34 -11.27
C CYS A 79 2.41 -9.15 -12.48
N THR A 80 1.97 -10.39 -12.63
CA THR A 80 2.27 -11.21 -13.81
C THR A 80 1.45 -10.79 -15.03
N SER A 81 1.80 -11.31 -16.22
CA SER A 81 1.01 -11.12 -17.46
C SER A 81 -0.43 -11.62 -17.35
N GLU A 82 -0.69 -12.56 -16.44
CA GLU A 82 -2.00 -13.15 -16.19
C GLU A 82 -2.82 -12.36 -15.16
N GLY A 83 -2.28 -11.26 -14.61
CA GLY A 83 -2.97 -10.42 -13.62
C GLY A 83 -2.81 -10.88 -12.16
N ILE A 84 -1.93 -11.84 -11.90
CA ILE A 84 -1.67 -12.35 -10.55
C ILE A 84 -0.73 -11.39 -9.82
N ILE A 85 -1.19 -10.82 -8.70
CA ILE A 85 -0.41 -9.89 -7.89
C ILE A 85 0.27 -10.64 -6.75
N SER A 86 1.59 -10.46 -6.62
CA SER A 86 2.41 -10.98 -5.53
C SER A 86 2.75 -9.88 -4.53
N SER A 87 2.98 -10.25 -3.27
CA SER A 87 3.46 -9.31 -2.25
C SER A 87 4.98 -9.10 -2.36
N LEU A 88 5.40 -7.87 -2.65
CA LEU A 88 6.80 -7.48 -2.76
C LEU A 88 7.12 -6.32 -1.83
N VAL A 89 8.38 -6.24 -1.38
CA VAL A 89 8.99 -5.04 -0.82
C VAL A 89 10.31 -4.78 -1.52
N SER A 90 10.56 -3.54 -1.94
CA SER A 90 11.91 -3.10 -2.34
C SER A 90 12.56 -2.40 -1.18
N VAL A 91 13.74 -2.83 -0.76
CA VAL A 91 14.44 -2.25 0.39
C VAL A 91 15.63 -1.42 -0.09
N PHE A 92 15.53 -0.11 0.03
CA PHE A 92 16.61 0.83 -0.31
C PHE A 92 17.62 0.98 0.85
N PRO A 93 18.76 1.66 0.65
CA PRO A 93 19.80 1.76 1.66
C PRO A 93 19.25 2.29 2.99
N PRO A 94 19.70 1.74 4.13
CA PRO A 94 19.24 2.21 5.43
C PRO A 94 19.76 3.62 5.69
N ARG A 95 19.15 4.30 6.66
CA ARG A 95 19.67 5.55 7.18
C ARG A 95 21.07 5.32 7.78
N SER A 96 22.06 6.03 7.25
CA SER A 96 23.42 6.01 7.80
C SER A 96 23.52 6.84 9.08
N PRO A 97 24.30 6.40 10.09
CA PRO A 97 24.61 7.23 11.25
C PRO A 97 25.21 8.58 10.82
N GLY A 98 24.72 9.68 11.38
CA GLY A 98 25.22 11.03 11.10
C GLY A 98 24.84 11.62 9.73
N ALA A 99 24.10 10.92 8.88
CA ALA A 99 23.65 11.46 7.60
C ALA A 99 22.62 12.59 7.79
N LYS A 100 22.73 13.64 6.95
CA LYS A 100 21.79 14.77 6.92
C LYS A 100 20.38 14.33 6.48
N GLY A 101 20.31 13.39 5.54
CA GLY A 101 19.07 12.82 5.03
C GLY A 101 19.13 11.30 4.91
N TYR A 102 18.16 10.75 4.20
CA TYR A 102 18.04 9.34 3.87
C TYR A 102 17.14 9.21 2.64
N TRP A 103 17.27 8.10 1.92
CA TRP A 103 16.39 7.81 0.78
C TRP A 103 14.93 7.88 1.21
N ARG A 104 14.12 8.58 0.42
CA ARG A 104 12.67 8.70 0.60
C ARG A 104 11.96 8.76 -0.74
N ILE A 105 10.85 8.04 -0.83
CA ILE A 105 9.81 8.34 -1.81
C ILE A 105 8.78 9.19 -1.08
N TRP A 106 8.51 10.39 -1.58
CA TRP A 106 7.57 11.31 -0.93
C TRP A 106 6.12 10.89 -1.14
N ASN A 107 5.84 10.18 -2.23
CA ASN A 107 4.52 9.62 -2.49
C ASN A 107 4.07 8.71 -1.34
N ALA A 108 2.81 8.81 -0.93
CA ALA A 108 2.22 7.87 0.01
C ALA A 108 2.07 6.46 -0.58
N GLN A 109 1.78 6.39 -1.89
CA GLN A 109 1.75 5.16 -2.67
C GLN A 109 2.50 5.39 -3.99
N LEU A 110 3.14 4.36 -4.53
CA LEU A 110 3.87 4.46 -5.81
C LEU A 110 2.96 4.88 -6.96
N ILE A 111 1.71 4.45 -6.94
CA ILE A 111 0.69 4.84 -7.91
C ILE A 111 -0.43 5.51 -7.13
N ARG A 112 -0.79 6.73 -7.53
CA ARG A 112 -1.93 7.47 -6.98
C ARG A 112 -2.42 8.51 -7.98
N TYR A 113 -3.69 8.86 -7.88
CA TYR A 113 -4.28 9.89 -8.71
C TYR A 113 -4.06 11.30 -8.14
N ALA A 114 -3.91 12.27 -9.04
CA ALA A 114 -3.79 13.67 -8.72
C ALA A 114 -5.13 14.28 -8.27
N GLY A 115 -5.06 15.41 -7.57
CA GLY A 115 -6.20 16.25 -7.22
C GLY A 115 -5.91 17.71 -7.58
N TYR A 116 -6.86 18.36 -8.25
CA TYR A 116 -6.72 19.75 -8.71
C TYR A 116 -7.84 20.60 -8.12
N THR A 117 -7.49 21.71 -7.49
CA THR A 117 -8.48 22.71 -7.08
C THR A 117 -8.85 23.58 -8.28
N ASN A 118 -10.14 23.62 -8.61
CA ASN A 118 -10.70 24.47 -9.65
C ASN A 118 -10.89 25.90 -9.15
N ALA A 119 -11.14 26.84 -10.07
CA ALA A 119 -11.33 28.26 -9.74
C ALA A 119 -12.54 28.52 -8.81
N ASP A 120 -13.55 27.66 -8.85
CA ASP A 120 -14.75 27.73 -8.00
C ASP A 120 -14.57 27.02 -6.64
N GLY A 121 -13.38 26.49 -6.35
CA GLY A 121 -13.07 25.75 -5.13
C GLY A 121 -13.46 24.26 -5.16
N SER A 122 -14.11 23.78 -6.23
CA SER A 122 -14.34 22.35 -6.43
C SER A 122 -13.02 21.61 -6.70
N ILE A 123 -12.99 20.29 -6.47
CA ILE A 123 -11.80 19.47 -6.70
C ILE A 123 -12.07 18.50 -7.86
N LEU A 124 -11.19 18.54 -8.87
CA LEU A 124 -11.10 17.51 -9.91
C LEU A 124 -10.08 16.44 -9.49
N GLY A 125 -10.47 15.17 -9.57
CA GLY A 125 -9.60 14.04 -9.20
C GLY A 125 -9.74 13.65 -7.73
N ASP A 126 -8.64 13.22 -7.10
CA ASP A 126 -8.62 12.75 -5.72
C ASP A 126 -8.26 13.87 -4.73
N PRO A 127 -9.17 14.32 -3.83
CA PRO A 127 -8.86 15.34 -2.84
C PRO A 127 -7.68 15.02 -1.93
N TYR A 128 -7.37 13.74 -1.69
CA TYR A 128 -6.18 13.37 -0.95
C TYR A 128 -4.89 13.85 -1.64
N GLY A 129 -4.90 13.88 -2.98
CA GLY A 129 -3.75 14.22 -3.79
C GLY A 129 -3.45 15.72 -3.86
N VAL A 130 -4.37 16.61 -3.51
CA VAL A 130 -4.29 18.06 -3.84
C VAL A 130 -2.97 18.71 -3.43
N ILE A 131 -2.56 18.54 -2.17
CA ILE A 131 -1.31 19.15 -1.67
C ILE A 131 -0.10 18.59 -2.43
N PHE A 132 -0.06 17.27 -2.63
CA PHE A 132 1.05 16.61 -3.32
C PHE A 132 1.08 16.93 -4.82
N THR A 133 -0.09 17.05 -5.45
CA THR A 133 -0.26 17.48 -6.83
C THR A 133 0.31 18.88 -7.04
N GLN A 134 -0.05 19.83 -6.17
CA GLN A 134 0.47 21.19 -6.23
C GLN A 134 2.00 21.21 -6.10
N GLN A 135 2.54 20.47 -5.12
CA GLN A 135 3.98 20.34 -4.95
C GLN A 135 4.67 19.73 -6.17
N ALA A 136 4.10 18.68 -6.77
CA ALA A 136 4.64 18.09 -7.99
C ALA A 136 4.69 19.10 -9.14
N MET A 137 3.64 19.91 -9.30
CA MET A 137 3.58 20.96 -10.33
C MET A 137 4.61 22.06 -10.12
N GLU A 138 4.82 22.50 -8.88
CA GLU A 138 5.88 23.46 -8.51
C GLU A 138 7.28 22.92 -8.80
N MET A 139 7.44 21.60 -8.73
CA MET A 139 8.68 20.89 -9.08
C MET A 139 8.80 20.58 -10.59
N GLY A 140 7.91 21.13 -11.42
CA GLY A 140 7.98 21.02 -12.88
C GLY A 140 7.19 19.86 -13.48
N TRP A 141 6.35 19.17 -12.72
CA TRP A 141 5.41 18.20 -13.29
C TRP A 141 4.31 18.93 -14.07
N THR A 142 4.20 18.64 -15.36
CA THR A 142 3.09 19.12 -16.19
C THR A 142 1.98 18.07 -16.20
N PRO A 143 0.78 18.37 -15.65
CA PRO A 143 -0.34 17.44 -15.69
C PRO A 143 -0.84 17.23 -17.13
N PRO A 144 -1.56 16.12 -17.42
CA PRO A 144 -2.22 15.91 -18.71
C PRO A 144 -3.09 17.10 -19.13
N ASN A 145 -3.19 17.30 -20.45
CA ASN A 145 -4.07 18.30 -21.04
C ASN A 145 -4.99 17.65 -22.10
N PRO A 146 -6.30 17.53 -21.84
CA PRO A 146 -7.02 18.03 -20.66
C PRO A 146 -6.70 17.24 -19.39
N ARG A 147 -6.83 17.90 -18.22
CA ARG A 147 -6.70 17.25 -16.91
C ARG A 147 -7.87 16.28 -16.70
N GLY A 148 -7.59 15.12 -16.13
CA GLY A 148 -8.56 14.08 -15.86
C GLY A 148 -8.77 13.80 -14.36
N PRO A 149 -9.88 13.12 -14.00
CA PRO A 149 -10.15 12.72 -12.61
C PRO A 149 -9.24 11.58 -12.10
N PHE A 150 -8.36 11.06 -12.94
CA PHE A 150 -7.55 9.88 -12.66
C PHE A 150 -6.15 10.00 -13.29
N ASP A 151 -5.60 11.21 -13.29
CA ASP A 151 -4.23 11.46 -13.75
C ASP A 151 -3.23 10.88 -12.75
N ILE A 152 -2.28 10.06 -13.20
CA ILE A 152 -1.29 9.43 -12.32
C ILE A 152 -0.24 10.47 -11.91
N LEU A 153 -0.02 10.58 -10.61
CA LEU A 153 1.03 11.42 -10.03
C LEU A 153 2.44 10.92 -10.40
N PRO A 154 3.42 11.81 -10.58
CA PRO A 154 4.81 11.42 -10.76
C PRO A 154 5.39 10.88 -9.45
N LEU A 155 6.49 10.16 -9.54
CA LEU A 155 7.28 9.75 -8.38
C LEU A 155 8.21 10.89 -7.96
N ILE A 156 8.18 11.27 -6.69
CA ILE A 156 9.12 12.24 -6.12
C ILE A 156 10.07 11.51 -5.18
N VAL A 157 11.36 11.49 -5.54
CA VAL A 157 12.42 10.77 -4.83
C VAL A 157 13.39 11.77 -4.23
N GLN A 158 13.68 11.59 -2.94
CA GLN A 158 14.74 12.31 -2.23
C GLN A 158 15.92 11.38 -1.95
N ASP A 159 17.12 11.89 -2.15
CA ASP A 159 18.38 11.20 -1.86
C ASP A 159 18.90 11.46 -0.41
N PRO A 160 19.99 10.81 0.01
CA PRO A 160 20.59 11.03 1.33
C PRO A 160 21.20 12.43 1.55
N HIS A 161 21.46 13.17 0.48
CA HIS A 161 21.96 14.56 0.52
C HIS A 161 20.83 15.58 0.64
N GLY A 162 19.58 15.17 0.38
CA GLY A 162 18.39 16.01 0.41
C GLY A 162 17.97 16.52 -0.97
N GLU A 163 18.61 16.07 -2.05
CA GLU A 163 18.22 16.40 -3.42
C GLU A 163 16.96 15.65 -3.81
N VAL A 164 16.05 16.32 -4.54
CA VAL A 164 14.73 15.78 -4.86
C VAL A 164 14.52 15.76 -6.37
N THR A 165 14.07 14.63 -6.91
CA THR A 165 13.84 14.43 -8.34
C THR A 165 12.40 13.98 -8.60
N CYS A 166 11.74 14.60 -9.58
CA CYS A 166 10.41 14.23 -10.06
C CYS A 166 10.54 13.33 -11.31
N LEU A 167 9.98 12.12 -11.27
CA LEU A 167 10.16 11.07 -12.27
C LEU A 167 8.80 10.51 -12.73
N PHE A 168 8.56 10.51 -14.03
CA PHE A 168 7.25 10.25 -14.62
C PHE A 168 6.97 8.74 -14.76
N ILE A 169 5.94 8.24 -14.08
CA ILE A 169 5.46 6.86 -14.27
C ILE A 169 4.47 6.85 -15.44
N ARG A 170 4.78 6.08 -16.49
CA ARG A 170 3.89 5.95 -17.66
C ARG A 170 2.59 5.25 -17.27
N GLU A 171 1.49 5.69 -17.87
CA GLU A 171 0.16 5.11 -17.67
C GLU A 171 0.16 3.60 -17.92
N VAL A 172 -0.31 2.85 -16.91
CA VAL A 172 -0.77 1.48 -17.08
C VAL A 172 -2.28 1.55 -17.14
N ASN A 173 -2.85 1.27 -18.32
CA ASN A 173 -4.30 1.23 -18.49
C ASN A 173 -4.87 0.07 -17.68
N ILE A 174 -5.67 0.41 -16.68
CA ILE A 174 -6.44 -0.56 -15.92
C ILE A 174 -7.89 -0.17 -16.14
N THR A 175 -8.53 -0.90 -17.04
CA THR A 175 -9.94 -0.77 -17.38
C THR A 175 -10.73 -1.82 -16.63
N HIS A 176 -11.78 -1.37 -15.97
CA HIS A 176 -12.66 -2.17 -15.13
C HIS A 176 -14.09 -1.85 -15.57
N PHE A 177 -14.76 -2.79 -16.24
CA PHE A 177 -16.15 -2.61 -16.66
C PHE A 177 -16.88 -3.94 -16.74
N ALA A 178 -17.94 -4.08 -15.93
CA ALA A 178 -19.33 -4.20 -16.39
C ALA A 178 -20.29 -4.31 -15.19
N TYR A 179 -20.92 -3.19 -14.94
CA TYR A 179 -22.29 -3.12 -14.45
C TYR A 179 -22.92 -2.05 -15.35
N PRO A 180 -23.86 -2.37 -16.26
CA PRO A 180 -24.22 -1.48 -17.37
C PRO A 180 -24.56 -0.04 -16.97
N LYS A 181 -25.29 0.13 -15.85
CA LYS A 181 -25.60 1.45 -15.30
C LYS A 181 -24.37 2.19 -14.78
N LEU A 182 -23.44 1.51 -14.09
CA LEU A 182 -22.22 2.15 -13.55
C LEU A 182 -21.16 2.46 -14.61
N ALA A 183 -21.27 1.91 -15.83
CA ALA A 183 -20.36 2.25 -16.91
C ALA A 183 -20.38 3.76 -17.21
N GLU A 184 -21.54 4.40 -17.03
CA GLU A 184 -21.73 5.86 -17.18
C GLU A 184 -20.88 6.68 -16.21
N ALA A 185 -20.51 6.11 -15.06
CA ALA A 185 -19.67 6.77 -14.07
C ALA A 185 -18.19 6.88 -14.50
N ASN A 186 -17.76 6.09 -15.50
CA ASN A 186 -16.40 6.05 -16.03
C ASN A 186 -15.31 5.89 -14.93
N LEU A 187 -15.60 5.10 -13.91
CA LEU A 187 -14.67 4.87 -12.80
C LEU A 187 -13.52 3.97 -13.22
N LYS A 188 -12.32 4.27 -12.73
CA LYS A 188 -11.16 3.37 -12.80
C LYS A 188 -10.35 3.43 -11.52
N TRP A 189 -9.60 2.37 -11.25
CA TRP A 189 -8.66 2.31 -10.14
C TRP A 189 -7.40 1.55 -10.56
N TYR A 190 -6.26 1.89 -9.98
CA TYR A 190 -5.02 1.15 -10.22
C TYR A 190 -5.01 -0.17 -9.45
N ALA A 191 -4.33 -1.19 -9.96
CA ALA A 191 -4.43 -2.57 -9.48
C ALA A 191 -3.50 -2.87 -8.30
N ILE A 192 -2.36 -2.18 -8.22
CA ILE A 192 -1.31 -2.48 -7.26
C ILE A 192 -1.34 -1.44 -6.13
N PRO A 193 -1.81 -1.80 -4.91
CA PRO A 193 -1.69 -0.94 -3.73
C PRO A 193 -0.27 -0.98 -3.17
N ALA A 194 0.63 -0.17 -3.72
CA ALA A 194 2.01 -0.11 -3.26
C ALA A 194 2.25 1.09 -2.33
N ILE A 195 2.27 0.87 -1.02
CA ILE A 195 2.59 1.89 0.00
C ILE A 195 4.08 2.23 -0.07
N SER A 196 4.45 3.51 -0.03
CA SER A 196 5.84 3.95 -0.21
C SER A 196 6.36 4.92 0.84
N ASN A 197 5.52 5.36 1.78
CA ASN A 197 5.87 6.32 2.83
C ASN A 197 6.08 5.71 4.22
N MET A 198 6.19 4.37 4.29
CA MET A 198 6.55 3.64 5.51
C MET A 198 7.97 3.09 5.39
N GLY A 199 8.56 2.75 6.54
CA GLY A 199 9.91 2.22 6.65
C GLY A 199 9.96 0.98 7.52
N PHE A 200 11.10 0.30 7.61
CA PHE A 200 11.27 -0.86 8.50
C PHE A 200 12.31 -0.55 9.58
N ASP A 201 12.04 -0.98 10.82
CA ASP A 201 13.03 -1.09 11.88
C ASP A 201 13.35 -2.57 12.11
N ILE A 202 14.55 -2.97 11.72
CA ILE A 202 15.01 -4.37 11.78
C ILE A 202 16.32 -4.40 12.55
N GLY A 203 16.27 -4.88 13.79
CA GLY A 203 17.47 -5.01 14.63
C GLY A 203 18.21 -3.69 14.83
N GLY A 204 17.49 -2.58 14.95
CA GLY A 204 18.04 -1.23 15.13
C GLY A 204 18.43 -0.51 13.83
N ILE A 205 18.41 -1.19 12.69
CA ILE A 205 18.64 -0.57 11.38
C ILE A 205 17.33 0.01 10.84
N GLN A 206 17.36 1.29 10.46
CA GLN A 206 16.20 2.01 9.92
C GLN A 206 16.25 2.05 8.39
N TYR A 207 15.33 1.35 7.74
CA TYR A 207 15.11 1.39 6.30
C TYR A 207 13.98 2.37 6.00
N CYS A 208 14.30 3.59 5.61
CA CYS A 208 13.31 4.69 5.52
C CYS A 208 12.62 4.82 4.15
N CYS A 209 13.02 4.00 3.17
CA CYS A 209 12.38 3.91 1.86
C CYS A 209 12.21 2.44 1.52
N THR A 210 10.99 1.95 1.67
CA THR A 210 10.68 0.52 1.50
C THR A 210 9.31 0.33 0.87
N PRO A 211 9.12 0.69 -0.40
CA PRO A 211 7.84 0.50 -1.05
C PRO A 211 7.43 -0.97 -1.02
N PHE A 212 6.20 -1.20 -0.58
CA PHE A 212 5.62 -2.51 -0.30
C PHE A 212 4.23 -2.60 -0.93
N ASN A 213 3.93 -3.72 -1.59
CA ASN A 213 2.59 -3.99 -2.12
C ASN A 213 2.03 -5.33 -1.64
N GLY A 214 0.70 -5.37 -1.55
CA GLY A 214 -0.10 -6.58 -1.63
C GLY A 214 -1.05 -6.48 -2.83
N TRP A 215 -2.26 -6.98 -2.66
CA TRP A 215 -3.40 -6.72 -3.55
C TRP A 215 -4.54 -6.13 -2.72
N TYR A 216 -5.53 -5.57 -3.39
CA TYR A 216 -6.64 -4.88 -2.74
C TYR A 216 -7.63 -5.81 -2.04
N MET A 217 -8.19 -5.31 -0.95
CA MET A 217 -9.56 -5.60 -0.52
C MET A 217 -10.49 -4.67 -1.30
N GLU A 218 -11.61 -5.15 -1.82
CA GLU A 218 -12.55 -4.31 -2.56
C GLU A 218 -13.00 -3.06 -1.78
N THR A 219 -13.22 -3.20 -0.47
CA THR A 219 -13.65 -2.10 0.38
C THR A 219 -12.61 -0.98 0.46
N GLU A 220 -11.32 -1.27 0.22
CA GLU A 220 -10.27 -0.25 0.11
C GLU A 220 -10.46 0.68 -1.09
N ILE A 221 -11.03 0.18 -2.19
CA ILE A 221 -11.33 0.96 -3.38
C ILE A 221 -12.68 1.66 -3.18
N THR A 222 -13.70 0.95 -2.70
CA THR A 222 -15.04 1.51 -2.48
C THR A 222 -15.02 2.71 -1.55
N ARG A 223 -14.28 2.66 -0.43
CA ARG A 223 -14.11 3.82 0.47
C ARG A 223 -13.44 5.01 -0.23
N ASN A 224 -12.50 4.77 -1.17
CA ASN A 224 -11.88 5.87 -1.92
C ASN A 224 -12.91 6.57 -2.83
N PHE A 225 -13.89 5.84 -3.37
CA PHE A 225 -14.95 6.42 -4.16
C PHE A 225 -16.03 7.12 -3.33
N LEU A 226 -16.36 6.60 -2.15
CA LEU A 226 -17.52 7.06 -1.37
C LEU A 226 -17.20 8.03 -0.23
N ASP A 227 -15.99 7.99 0.33
CA ASP A 227 -15.62 8.87 1.44
C ASP A 227 -15.77 10.35 1.05
N ARG A 228 -16.38 11.14 1.94
CA ARG A 228 -16.67 12.57 1.72
C ARG A 228 -15.42 13.39 1.43
N GLN A 229 -14.31 13.03 2.09
CA GLN A 229 -13.00 13.65 1.94
C GLN A 229 -12.18 13.06 0.78
N ARG A 230 -12.78 12.19 -0.04
CA ARG A 230 -12.20 11.56 -1.23
C ARG A 230 -13.07 11.90 -2.44
N TYR A 231 -13.31 10.96 -3.35
CA TYR A 231 -14.08 11.26 -4.56
C TYR A 231 -15.55 11.61 -4.27
N ASN A 232 -16.10 11.26 -3.09
CA ASN A 232 -17.44 11.63 -2.62
C ASN A 232 -18.55 11.37 -3.67
N LEU A 233 -18.53 10.21 -4.31
CA LEU A 233 -19.40 9.91 -5.47
C LEU A 233 -20.77 9.35 -5.07
N ILE A 234 -21.08 9.22 -3.79
CA ILE A 234 -22.26 8.46 -3.34
C ILE A 234 -23.57 8.98 -3.93
N GLU A 235 -23.74 10.30 -4.01
CA GLU A 235 -24.94 10.93 -4.60
C GLU A 235 -25.01 10.73 -6.12
N LYS A 236 -23.89 10.97 -6.82
CA LYS A 236 -23.79 10.74 -8.27
C LYS A 236 -24.10 9.29 -8.63
N LEU A 237 -23.62 8.35 -7.81
CA LEU A 237 -23.88 6.93 -8.00
C LEU A 237 -25.33 6.58 -7.70
N SER A 238 -25.96 7.22 -6.71
CA SER A 238 -27.41 7.08 -6.45
C SER A 238 -28.23 7.47 -7.69
N ASP A 239 -27.89 8.58 -8.34
CA ASP A 239 -28.60 9.06 -9.53
C ASP A 239 -28.45 8.09 -10.71
N ILE A 240 -27.21 7.62 -10.97
CA ILE A 240 -26.90 6.64 -12.02
C ILE A 240 -27.60 5.29 -11.78
N LEU A 241 -27.71 4.90 -10.51
CA LEU A 241 -28.33 3.64 -10.12
C LEU A 241 -29.86 3.75 -10.00
N GLU A 242 -30.43 4.95 -10.13
CA GLU A 242 -31.85 5.26 -9.93
C GLU A 242 -32.33 4.85 -8.51
N ILE A 243 -31.48 5.07 -7.51
CA ILE A 243 -31.79 4.80 -6.10
C ILE A 243 -32.31 6.09 -5.46
N GLU A 244 -33.51 6.02 -4.88
CA GLU A 244 -34.10 7.13 -4.13
C GLU A 244 -33.30 7.39 -2.85
N ARG A 245 -33.01 8.66 -2.56
CA ARG A 245 -32.21 9.06 -1.39
C ARG A 245 -33.06 9.11 -0.12
N ASN A 246 -33.64 7.96 0.23
CA ASN A 246 -34.44 7.76 1.44
C ASN A 246 -33.63 7.02 2.51
N ASP A 247 -33.29 7.70 3.61
CA ASP A 247 -32.48 7.11 4.69
C ASP A 247 -33.18 5.90 5.36
N GLN A 248 -34.52 5.81 5.34
CA GLN A 248 -35.25 4.62 5.85
C GLN A 248 -35.07 3.39 4.95
N GLU A 249 -34.72 3.58 3.68
CA GLU A 249 -34.44 2.52 2.72
C GLU A 249 -32.94 2.20 2.62
N LEU A 250 -32.10 2.84 3.45
CA LEU A 250 -30.66 2.59 3.51
C LEU A 250 -29.97 2.84 2.16
N TRP A 251 -30.36 3.90 1.45
CA TRP A 251 -29.87 4.18 0.09
C TRP A 251 -28.33 4.23 -0.02
N LYS A 252 -27.64 4.73 1.01
CA LYS A 252 -26.17 4.77 1.06
C LYS A 252 -25.57 3.37 1.10
N ASP A 253 -26.16 2.50 1.92
CA ASP A 253 -25.77 1.09 2.05
C ASP A 253 -26.04 0.34 0.74
N GLN A 254 -27.17 0.61 0.08
CA GLN A 254 -27.48 0.04 -1.25
C GLN A 254 -26.42 0.45 -2.29
N VAL A 255 -26.08 1.74 -2.37
CA VAL A 255 -25.02 2.25 -3.27
C VAL A 255 -23.67 1.61 -2.94
N GLN A 256 -23.30 1.51 -1.66
CA GLN A 256 -22.05 0.91 -1.23
C GLN A 256 -21.96 -0.57 -1.60
N LEU A 257 -23.04 -1.33 -1.40
CA LEU A 257 -23.10 -2.75 -1.73
C LEU A 257 -22.94 -2.97 -3.24
N ILE A 258 -23.68 -2.22 -4.07
CA ILE A 258 -23.58 -2.32 -5.53
C ILE A 258 -22.17 -1.95 -6.00
N LEU A 259 -21.55 -0.92 -5.40
CA LEU A 259 -20.19 -0.53 -5.76
C LEU A 259 -19.14 -1.60 -5.37
N ASN A 260 -19.24 -2.20 -4.18
CA ASN A 260 -18.39 -3.32 -3.78
C ASN A 260 -18.49 -4.49 -4.78
N GLN A 261 -19.71 -4.86 -5.18
CA GLN A 261 -19.95 -5.91 -6.17
C GLN A 261 -19.34 -5.54 -7.53
N ALA A 262 -19.52 -4.31 -7.98
CA ALA A 262 -18.96 -3.83 -9.24
C ALA A 262 -17.42 -3.86 -9.24
N VAL A 263 -16.78 -3.47 -8.14
CA VAL A 263 -15.32 -3.52 -7.99
C VAL A 263 -14.81 -4.97 -8.08
N LEU A 264 -15.39 -5.89 -7.29
CA LEU A 264 -15.01 -7.31 -7.32
C LEU A 264 -15.20 -7.93 -8.71
N TRP A 265 -16.37 -7.70 -9.32
CA TRP A 265 -16.70 -8.20 -10.64
C TRP A 265 -15.71 -7.67 -11.69
N SER A 266 -15.34 -6.39 -11.60
CA SER A 266 -14.46 -5.76 -12.58
C SER A 266 -13.02 -6.26 -12.51
N PHE A 267 -12.50 -6.51 -11.31
CA PHE A 267 -11.20 -7.13 -11.11
C PHE A 267 -11.19 -8.60 -11.57
N ALA A 268 -12.30 -9.32 -11.34
CA ALA A 268 -12.44 -10.70 -11.83
C ALA A 268 -12.39 -10.77 -13.37
N GLN A 269 -13.09 -9.87 -14.07
CA GLN A 269 -13.05 -9.85 -15.55
C GLN A 269 -11.68 -9.47 -16.11
N SER A 270 -10.97 -8.54 -15.47
CA SER A 270 -9.60 -8.18 -15.87
C SER A 270 -8.57 -9.22 -15.37
N ARG A 271 -9.03 -10.31 -14.75
CA ARG A 271 -8.19 -11.37 -14.15
C ARG A 271 -7.15 -10.83 -13.17
N THR A 272 -7.47 -9.70 -12.55
CA THR A 272 -6.59 -9.00 -11.63
C THR A 272 -6.89 -9.44 -10.20
N SER A 273 -5.85 -9.74 -9.44
CA SER A 273 -6.01 -10.18 -8.05
C SER A 273 -6.71 -9.14 -7.19
N ILE A 274 -7.78 -9.56 -6.51
CA ILE A 274 -8.52 -8.82 -5.49
C ILE A 274 -9.12 -9.83 -4.51
N VAL A 275 -9.53 -9.39 -3.32
CA VAL A 275 -10.29 -10.23 -2.39
C VAL A 275 -11.49 -9.46 -1.83
N GLY A 276 -12.57 -10.18 -1.57
CA GLY A 276 -13.71 -9.64 -0.82
C GLY A 276 -13.44 -9.62 0.68
N HIS A 277 -13.99 -8.63 1.38
CA HIS A 277 -13.74 -8.41 2.80
C HIS A 277 -14.11 -9.59 3.71
N HIS A 278 -15.14 -10.38 3.36
CA HIS A 278 -15.46 -11.61 4.09
C HIS A 278 -14.35 -12.66 4.02
N ALA A 279 -13.83 -12.94 2.82
CA ALA A 279 -12.73 -13.91 2.65
C ALA A 279 -11.42 -13.40 3.28
N ALA A 280 -11.18 -12.08 3.25
CA ALA A 280 -10.05 -11.47 3.96
C ALA A 280 -10.18 -11.62 5.48
N SER A 281 -11.37 -11.40 6.03
CA SER A 281 -11.70 -11.63 7.44
C SER A 281 -11.45 -13.08 7.86
N ASP A 282 -11.98 -14.05 7.12
CA ASP A 282 -11.82 -15.47 7.43
C ASP A 282 -10.35 -15.90 7.35
N SER A 283 -9.63 -15.42 6.34
CA SER A 283 -8.19 -15.66 6.19
C SER A 283 -7.38 -15.07 7.35
N PHE A 284 -7.78 -13.89 7.85
CA PHE A 284 -7.15 -13.29 9.02
C PHE A 284 -7.40 -14.13 10.28
N MET A 285 -8.60 -14.66 10.48
CA MET A 285 -8.90 -15.51 11.64
C MET A 285 -8.11 -16.83 11.62
N VAL A 286 -7.87 -17.42 10.44
CA VAL A 286 -6.95 -18.56 10.30
C VAL A 286 -5.54 -18.17 10.77
N PHE A 287 -5.02 -17.04 10.32
CA PHE A 287 -3.72 -16.53 10.76
C PHE A 287 -3.70 -16.24 12.26
N PHE A 288 -4.71 -15.56 12.79
CA PHE A 288 -4.79 -15.19 14.20
C PHE A 288 -4.74 -16.43 15.10
N ASN A 289 -5.54 -17.45 14.80
CA ASN A 289 -5.57 -18.70 15.56
C ASN A 289 -4.21 -19.42 15.51
N GLN A 290 -3.57 -19.47 14.33
CA GLN A 290 -2.23 -20.04 14.19
C GLN A 290 -1.18 -19.27 15.00
N GLU A 291 -1.24 -17.93 15.02
CA GLU A 291 -0.32 -17.11 15.82
C GLU A 291 -0.54 -17.33 17.33
N MET A 292 -1.79 -17.40 17.77
CA MET A 292 -2.11 -17.69 19.16
C MET A 292 -1.62 -19.08 19.57
N GLU A 293 -1.77 -20.09 18.72
CA GLU A 293 -1.29 -21.45 18.99
C GLU A 293 0.24 -21.55 18.99
N GLN A 294 0.91 -20.96 18.00
CA GLN A 294 2.35 -21.14 17.77
C GLN A 294 3.24 -20.12 18.46
N ARG A 295 2.76 -18.89 18.67
CA ARG A 295 3.51 -17.79 19.34
C ARG A 295 2.91 -17.39 20.68
N GLY A 296 1.69 -17.82 20.99
CA GLY A 296 0.98 -17.39 22.21
C GLY A 296 0.40 -15.99 22.14
N HIS A 297 0.51 -15.28 21.00
CA HIS A 297 0.12 -13.88 20.90
C HIS A 297 -0.04 -13.41 19.44
N CYS A 298 -0.91 -12.43 19.18
CA CYS A 298 -1.08 -11.79 17.86
C CYS A 298 -1.46 -10.31 18.01
N PRO A 299 -0.53 -9.35 17.75
CA PRO A 299 -0.89 -7.93 17.84
C PRO A 299 -1.89 -7.58 16.75
N ALA A 300 -3.03 -6.99 17.10
CA ALA A 300 -4.05 -6.62 16.13
C ALA A 300 -4.81 -5.36 16.58
N ASP A 301 -4.95 -4.42 15.66
CA ASP A 301 -5.67 -3.17 15.85
C ASP A 301 -7.07 -3.32 15.26
N TRP A 302 -8.04 -3.65 16.10
CA TRP A 302 -9.43 -3.95 15.69
C TRP A 302 -10.03 -2.85 14.81
N VAL A 303 -9.70 -1.58 15.09
CA VAL A 303 -10.17 -0.40 14.33
C VAL A 303 -9.74 -0.46 12.85
N TRP A 304 -8.61 -1.11 12.55
CA TRP A 304 -8.08 -1.27 11.20
C TRP A 304 -8.36 -2.65 10.59
N ILE A 305 -8.51 -3.69 11.41
CA ILE A 305 -8.76 -5.04 10.94
C ILE A 305 -10.22 -5.21 10.50
N VAL A 306 -11.16 -4.58 11.18
CA VAL A 306 -12.58 -4.70 10.82
C VAL A 306 -12.87 -3.92 9.53
N PRO A 307 -13.41 -4.57 8.47
CA PRO A 307 -13.73 -3.91 7.23
C PRO A 307 -14.78 -2.80 7.39
N PRO A 308 -14.77 -1.73 6.57
CA PRO A 308 -15.67 -0.59 6.70
C PRO A 308 -17.07 -0.81 6.08
N ALA A 309 -17.38 -2.03 5.64
CA ALA A 309 -18.68 -2.40 5.06
C ALA A 309 -19.08 -3.78 5.58
N GLY A 310 -20.37 -3.97 5.89
CA GLY A 310 -20.89 -5.27 6.33
C GLY A 310 -20.23 -5.83 7.60
N SER A 311 -19.64 -4.98 8.44
CA SER A 311 -18.68 -5.42 9.48
C SER A 311 -19.26 -6.45 10.45
N GLY A 312 -20.51 -6.27 10.91
CA GLY A 312 -21.15 -7.15 11.90
C GLY A 312 -21.33 -8.60 11.45
N VAL A 313 -21.22 -8.88 10.14
CA VAL A 313 -21.28 -10.24 9.57
C VAL A 313 -19.91 -10.77 9.14
N THR A 314 -18.83 -10.11 9.54
CA THR A 314 -17.45 -10.60 9.36
C THR A 314 -16.98 -11.34 10.61
N THR A 315 -16.12 -12.35 10.43
CA THR A 315 -15.56 -13.13 11.54
C THR A 315 -14.68 -12.30 12.47
N VAL A 316 -13.99 -11.27 11.96
CA VAL A 316 -13.11 -10.39 12.76
C VAL A 316 -13.85 -9.44 13.69
N PHE A 317 -15.12 -9.10 13.40
CA PHE A 317 -15.88 -8.14 14.22
C PHE A 317 -16.06 -8.62 15.66
N HIS A 318 -16.33 -9.92 15.82
CA HIS A 318 -16.61 -10.54 17.12
C HIS A 318 -15.36 -11.02 17.87
N GLN A 319 -14.17 -10.81 17.29
CA GLN A 319 -12.90 -11.22 17.89
C GLN A 319 -12.29 -10.06 18.69
N GLU A 320 -12.11 -10.25 19.99
CA GLU A 320 -11.32 -9.33 20.81
C GLU A 320 -9.84 -9.35 20.39
N MET A 321 -9.22 -8.18 20.32
CA MET A 321 -7.86 -8.02 19.83
C MET A 321 -7.05 -7.11 20.76
N LEU A 322 -5.80 -7.48 21.00
CA LEU A 322 -4.84 -6.65 21.72
C LEU A 322 -3.94 -5.92 20.73
N SER A 323 -3.93 -4.59 20.80
CA SER A 323 -3.08 -3.73 19.97
C SER A 323 -1.80 -3.37 20.73
N TYR A 324 -0.66 -3.84 20.25
CA TYR A 324 0.67 -3.57 20.78
C TYR A 324 1.73 -3.69 19.68
N PHE A 325 2.93 -3.18 19.94
CA PHE A 325 4.02 -3.18 18.97
C PHE A 325 5.07 -4.23 19.29
N LEU A 326 5.57 -4.89 18.26
CA LEU A 326 6.69 -5.83 18.32
C LEU A 326 7.74 -5.40 17.29
N LYS A 327 9.02 -5.66 17.57
CA LYS A 327 10.10 -5.54 16.56
C LYS A 327 10.46 -6.90 15.97
N PRO A 328 10.90 -6.98 14.70
CA PRO A 328 10.92 -5.93 13.68
C PRO A 328 9.55 -5.33 13.39
N MET A 329 9.49 -4.08 12.92
CA MET A 329 8.24 -3.36 12.65
C MET A 329 8.30 -2.54 11.35
N ILE A 330 7.10 -2.21 10.84
CA ILE A 330 6.84 -1.30 9.71
C ILE A 330 6.23 0.00 10.26
#